data_AF-A0A836W0W2-F1
#
_entry.id   AF-A0A836W0W2-F1
#
_cell.length_a   1.000
_cell.length_b   1.000
_cell.length_c   1.000
_cell.angle_alpha   90.00
_cell.angle_beta   90.00
_cell.angle_gamma   90.00
#
_symmetry.space_group_name_H-M   'P 1'
#
loop_
_entity.id
_entity.type
_entity.pdbx_description
1 polymer ?
#
loop_
_entity_poly.entity_id
_entity_poly.type
_entity_poly.pdbx_seq_one_letter_code
_entity_poly.pdbx_strand_id
1 'polypeptide(L)'
;MIMIIECSNPGLTAHKIRHDIISYLRAKPSSRQYIKVLSITHKRIMIVIDVGITDRVVDELVKLISKYGVKVNVLREVNITT
;
A
#
# COMPACT_ATOMS: atom_id res chain seq x y z
N MET A 1 14.34 -3.95 5.51
CA MET A 1 13.57 -4.42 4.34
C MET A 1 12.40 -3.49 4.15
N ILE A 2 12.44 -2.68 3.09
CA ILE A 2 11.33 -1.77 2.75
C ILE A 2 10.49 -2.45 1.67
N MET A 3 9.17 -2.38 1.81
CA MET A 3 8.25 -2.84 0.79
C MET A 3 7.46 -1.65 0.25
N ILE A 4 7.30 -1.58 -1.07
CA ILE A 4 6.55 -0.53 -1.74
C ILE A 4 5.39 -1.18 -2.49
N ILE A 5 4.17 -0.77 -2.17
CA ILE A 5 3.00 -1.07 -2.97
C ILE A 5 2.76 0.11 -3.91
N GLU A 6 2.75 -0.15 -5.21
CA GLU A 6 2.44 0.86 -6.20
C GLU A 6 1.37 0.43 -7.19
N CYS A 7 0.61 1.41 -7.66
CA CYS A 7 -0.39 1.24 -8.70
C CYS A 7 -0.37 2.43 -9.64
N SER A 8 -0.42 2.16 -10.95
CA SER A 8 -0.49 3.20 -11.98
C SER A 8 -1.91 3.33 -12.52
N ASN A 9 -2.32 4.56 -12.79
CA ASN A 9 -3.61 4.92 -13.39
C ASN A 9 -4.85 4.34 -12.68
N PRO A 10 -5.01 4.49 -11.35
CA PRO A 10 -6.24 4.08 -10.66
C PRO A 10 -7.49 4.87 -11.13
N GLY A 11 -7.33 6.01 -11.81
CA GLY A 11 -8.44 6.81 -12.30
C GLY A 11 -9.38 7.26 -11.17
N LEU A 12 -10.68 7.23 -11.41
CA LEU A 12 -11.70 7.65 -10.43
C LEU A 12 -11.74 6.74 -9.18
N THR A 13 -11.24 5.50 -9.29
CA THR A 13 -11.22 4.57 -8.14
C THR A 13 -10.25 5.00 -7.04
N ALA A 14 -9.31 5.91 -7.33
CA ALA A 14 -8.35 6.45 -6.37
C ALA A 14 -9.02 7.01 -5.11
N HIS A 15 -10.19 7.64 -5.22
CA HIS A 15 -10.94 8.15 -4.06
C HIS A 15 -11.46 7.03 -3.17
N LYS A 16 -12.02 5.98 -3.76
CA LYS A 16 -12.52 4.81 -3.03
C LYS A 16 -11.38 4.07 -2.36
N ILE A 17 -10.27 3.86 -3.09
CA ILE A 17 -9.05 3.24 -2.55
C ILE A 17 -8.50 4.06 -1.38
N ARG A 18 -8.44 5.40 -1.50
CA ARG A 18 -8.02 6.28 -0.40
C ARG A 18 -8.87 6.07 0.85
N HIS A 19 -10.19 6.09 0.69
CA HIS A 19 -11.13 5.92 1.80
C HIS A 19 -10.92 4.58 2.51
N ASP A 20 -10.75 3.51 1.76
CA ASP A 20 -10.63 2.16 2.32
C ASP A 20 -9.25 1.91 2.95
N ILE A 21 -8.17 2.47 2.39
CA ILE A 21 -6.85 2.45 3.03
C ILE A 21 -6.89 3.21 4.36
N ILE A 22 -7.51 4.40 4.40
CA ILE A 22 -7.63 5.16 5.66
C ILE A 22 -8.43 4.38 6.69
N SER A 23 -9.53 3.75 6.27
CA SER A 23 -10.37 2.92 7.15
C SER A 23 -9.59 1.71 7.68
N TYR A 24 -8.83 1.04 6.82
CA TYR A 24 -7.94 -0.06 7.21
C TYR A 24 -6.90 0.37 8.24
N LEU A 25 -6.22 1.50 8.02
CA LEU A 25 -5.20 2.02 8.94
C LEU A 25 -5.78 2.47 10.28
N ARG A 26 -7.02 2.98 10.30
CA ARG A 26 -7.74 3.31 11.54
C ARG A 26 -8.11 2.06 12.34
N ALA A 27 -8.50 0.98 11.68
CA ALA A 27 -8.84 -0.28 12.32
C ALA A 27 -7.59 -1.02 12.87
N LYS A 28 -6.39 -0.71 12.37
CA LYS A 28 -5.13 -1.36 12.75
C LYS A 28 -4.07 -0.36 13.25
N PRO A 29 -4.24 0.23 14.45
CA PRO A 29 -3.33 1.24 14.96
C PRO A 29 -1.88 0.74 15.14
N SER A 30 -1.68 -0.54 15.48
CA SER A 30 -0.36 -1.16 15.60
C SER A 30 0.40 -1.24 14.27
N SER A 31 -0.31 -1.44 13.16
CA SER A 31 0.29 -1.48 11.82
C SER A 31 0.52 -0.08 11.24
N ARG A 32 -0.25 0.91 11.68
CA ARG A 32 -0.22 2.28 11.14
C ARG A 32 1.14 2.94 11.22
N GLN A 33 1.90 2.72 12.30
CA GLN A 33 3.22 3.33 12.48
C GLN A 33 4.26 2.88 11.45
N TYR A 34 4.04 1.73 10.82
CA TYR A 34 4.94 1.15 9.83
C TYR A 34 4.48 1.38 8.38
N ILE A 35 3.29 1.98 8.17
CA ILE A 35 2.72 2.20 6.84
C ILE A 35 2.68 3.71 6.56
N LYS A 36 3.46 4.14 5.58
CA LYS A 36 3.48 5.52 5.08
C LYS A 36 2.80 5.60 3.71
N VAL A 37 1.67 6.28 3.65
CA VAL A 37 0.98 6.56 2.38
C VAL A 37 1.62 7.82 1.78
N LEU A 38 2.39 7.65 0.70
CA LEU A 38 3.09 8.77 0.06
C LEU A 38 2.21 9.48 -0.98
N SER A 39 1.41 8.74 -1.73
CA SER A 39 0.57 9.31 -2.78
C SER A 39 -0.65 8.44 -3.05
N ILE A 40 -1.83 9.06 -3.14
CA ILE A 40 -3.03 8.43 -3.70
C ILE A 40 -3.69 9.45 -4.61
N THR A 41 -3.45 9.36 -5.91
CA THR A 41 -3.96 10.26 -6.95
C THR A 41 -4.60 9.45 -8.06
N HIS A 42 -5.28 10.10 -8.99
CA HIS A 42 -5.83 9.44 -10.19
C HIS A 42 -4.75 8.81 -11.09
N LYS A 43 -3.49 9.26 -10.98
CA LYS A 43 -2.37 8.78 -11.80
C LYS A 43 -1.54 7.69 -11.10
N ARG A 44 -1.42 7.76 -9.77
CA ARG A 44 -0.55 6.85 -9.02
C ARG A 44 -1.04 6.65 -7.59
N ILE A 45 -0.88 5.42 -7.10
CA ILE A 45 -0.92 5.06 -5.68
C ILE A 45 0.46 4.58 -5.29
N MET A 46 0.96 5.05 -4.15
CA MET A 46 2.25 4.64 -3.61
C MET A 46 2.17 4.58 -2.08
N ILE A 47 2.43 3.40 -1.54
CA ILE A 47 2.41 3.09 -0.11
C ILE A 47 3.76 2.45 0.23
N VAL A 48 4.45 3.01 1.20
CA VAL A 48 5.70 2.48 1.73
C VAL A 48 5.42 1.78 3.05
N ILE A 49 5.96 0.57 3.19
CA ILE A 49 5.75 -0.30 4.33
C ILE A 49 7.12 -0.68 4.89
N ASP A 50 7.31 -0.41 6.18
CA ASP A 50 8.55 -0.63 6.91
C ASP A 50 8.66 -2.06 7.49
N VAL A 51 9.86 -2.43 7.93
CA VAL A 51 10.29 -3.80 8.31
C VAL A 51 9.45 -4.42 9.44
N GLY A 52 8.74 -3.62 10.24
CA GLY A 52 7.92 -4.09 11.34
C GLY A 52 6.61 -4.76 10.93
N ILE A 53 6.33 -4.87 9.64
CA ILE A 53 5.07 -5.40 9.10
C ILE A 53 5.27 -6.80 8.53
N THR A 54 4.37 -7.71 8.90
CA THR A 54 4.28 -9.06 8.32
C THR A 54 3.80 -9.02 6.87
N ASP A 55 4.28 -9.95 6.02
CA ASP A 55 3.80 -10.15 4.64
C ASP A 55 2.27 -10.23 4.54
N ARG A 56 1.58 -10.73 5.58
CA ARG A 56 0.11 -10.77 5.67
C ARG A 56 -0.56 -9.40 5.53
N VAL A 57 0.00 -8.35 6.11
CA VAL A 57 -0.58 -6.98 6.02
C VAL A 57 -0.39 -6.42 4.61
N VAL A 58 0.76 -6.72 3.99
CA VAL A 58 1.02 -6.36 2.60
C VAL A 58 -0.02 -7.03 1.70
N ASP A 59 -0.25 -8.33 1.88
CA ASP A 59 -1.26 -9.08 1.11
C ASP A 59 -2.68 -8.54 1.32
N GLU A 60 -3.04 -8.14 2.54
CA GLU A 60 -4.33 -7.51 2.82
C GLU A 60 -4.49 -6.17 2.09
N LEU A 61 -3.45 -5.33 2.11
CA LEU A 61 -3.44 -4.05 1.37
C LEU A 61 -3.51 -4.27 -0.15
N VAL A 62 -2.77 -5.26 -0.67
CA VAL A 62 -2.82 -5.63 -2.09
C VAL A 62 -4.25 -6.06 -2.46
N LYS A 63 -4.86 -6.98 -1.70
CA LYS A 63 -6.25 -7.42 -1.92
C LYS A 63 -7.24 -6.26 -1.86
N LEU A 64 -7.05 -5.34 -0.90
CA LEU A 64 -7.89 -4.16 -0.73
C LEU A 64 -7.85 -3.25 -1.96
N ILE A 65 -6.68 -3.11 -2.60
CA ILE A 65 -6.53 -2.27 -3.79
C ILE A 65 -6.98 -3.02 -5.05
N SER A 66 -6.59 -4.29 -5.20
CA SER A 66 -6.92 -5.12 -6.36
C SER A 66 -8.42 -5.33 -6.56
N LYS A 67 -9.26 -5.22 -5.50
CA LYS A 67 -10.73 -5.32 -5.63
C LYS A 67 -11.33 -4.24 -6.53
N TYR A 68 -10.61 -3.17 -6.82
CA TYR A 68 -11.04 -2.10 -7.72
C TYR A 68 -10.60 -2.32 -9.17
N GLY A 69 -10.04 -3.48 -9.51
CA GLY A 69 -9.57 -3.80 -10.86
C GLY A 69 -8.27 -3.08 -11.25
N VAL A 70 -7.54 -2.53 -10.27
CA VAL A 70 -6.27 -1.84 -10.50
C VAL A 70 -5.12 -2.83 -10.39
N LYS A 71 -4.17 -2.78 -11.34
CA LYS A 71 -2.94 -3.57 -11.28
C LYS A 71 -2.04 -3.03 -10.16
N VAL A 72 -1.64 -3.92 -9.26
CA VAL A 72 -0.78 -3.62 -8.11
C VAL A 72 0.58 -4.27 -8.33
N ASN A 73 1.65 -3.49 -8.17
CA ASN A 73 3.02 -4.03 -8.10
C ASN A 73 3.51 -3.90 -6.66
N VAL A 74 4.23 -4.92 -6.19
CA VAL A 74 4.89 -4.91 -4.88
C VAL A 74 6.40 -5.01 -5.12
N LEU A 75 7.13 -3.95 -4.78
CA LEU A 75 8.58 -3.89 -4.87
C LEU A 75 9.15 -4.18 -3.47
N ARG A 76 10.09 -5.13 -3.39
CA ARG A 76 10.79 -5.46 -2.15
C ARG A 76 12.23 -4.98 -2.27
N GLU A 77 12.60 -4.00 -1.46
CA GLU A 77 14.00 -3.55 -1.38
C GLU A 77 14.75 -4.51 -0.45
N VAL A 78 15.58 -5.36 -1.06
CA VAL A 78 16.56 -6.18 -0.35
C VAL A 78 17.79 -5.29 -0.19
N ASN A 79 18.17 -4.99 1.06
CA ASN A 79 19.45 -4.32 1.31
C ASN A 79 20.54 -5.23 0.76
N ILE A 80 21.14 -4.84 -0.37
CA ILE A 80 22.39 -5.43 -0.83
C ILE A 80 23.44 -4.83 0.09
N THR A 81 23.75 -5.51 1.20
CA THR A 81 24.95 -5.24 1.97
C THR A 81 26.14 -5.59 1.08
N THR A 82 26.76 -4.57 0.48
CA THR A 82 28.14 -4.63 -0.02
C THR A 82 29.12 -4.85 1.12
#